data_AF-A0A1S3M0T1-F1
#
_entry.id   AF-A0A1S3M0T1-F1
#
_cell.length_a   1.000
_cell.length_b   1.000
_cell.length_c   1.000
_cell.angle_alpha   90.00
_cell.angle_beta   90.00
_cell.angle_gamma   90.00
#
_symmetry.space_group_name_H-M   'P 1'
#
loop_
_entity.id
_entity.type
_entity.pdbx_description
1 polymer ?
#
loop_
_entity_poly.entity_id
_entity_poly.type
_entity_poly.pdbx_seq_one_letter_code
_entity_poly.pdbx_strand_id
1 'polypeptide(L)'
;MGSVHDRCNGTGFCQCKDGATGSKCDDCFPGYYWKQGCYSNVCDEELLLCQNGGTCSQNQKCICPPEFKGVLCQQSRCEGDKACNTACTAHLHFLAPLLLCVLLPHLLATLTAH
;
A
#
# COMPACT_ATOMS: atom_id res chain seq x y z
N MET A 1 -13.51 -14.68 10.43
CA MET A 1 -12.79 -13.74 11.31
C MET A 1 -12.98 -12.33 10.79
N GLY A 2 -13.06 -11.33 11.67
CA GLY A 2 -13.61 -10.01 11.36
C GLY A 2 -15.11 -9.94 11.67
N SER A 3 -15.90 -10.94 11.27
CA SER A 3 -17.30 -11.08 11.69
C SER A 3 -17.45 -11.60 13.14
N VAL A 4 -18.53 -11.20 13.81
CA VAL A 4 -18.91 -11.67 15.16
C VAL A 4 -19.34 -13.14 15.12
N HIS A 5 -20.09 -13.51 14.07
CA HIS A 5 -20.60 -14.86 13.86
C HIS A 5 -20.00 -15.49 12.60
N ASP A 6 -19.98 -16.82 12.56
CA ASP A 6 -19.49 -17.60 11.43
C ASP A 6 -20.44 -17.58 10.23
N ARG A 7 -21.69 -17.14 10.44
CA ARG A 7 -22.72 -17.02 9.40
C ARG A 7 -23.23 -15.58 9.31
N CYS A 8 -23.40 -15.13 8.09
CA CYS A 8 -23.95 -13.82 7.77
C CYS A 8 -25.46 -13.92 7.56
N ASN A 9 -26.15 -12.78 7.54
CA ASN A 9 -27.60 -12.76 7.38
C ASN A 9 -28.03 -13.23 5.97
N GLY A 10 -29.35 -13.33 5.74
CA GLY A 10 -29.90 -13.79 4.46
C GLY A 10 -29.54 -12.93 3.25
N THR A 11 -29.08 -11.69 3.44
CA THR A 11 -28.60 -10.80 2.36
C THR A 11 -27.09 -10.88 2.13
N GLY A 12 -26.38 -11.69 2.93
CA GLY A 12 -24.92 -11.85 2.84
C GLY A 12 -24.12 -10.81 3.62
N PHE A 13 -24.79 -9.95 4.40
CA PHE A 13 -24.15 -8.97 5.29
C PHE A 13 -23.82 -9.60 6.66
N CYS A 14 -22.59 -9.38 7.12
CA CYS A 14 -22.10 -9.90 8.38
C CYS A 14 -22.04 -8.77 9.42
N GLN A 15 -22.30 -9.09 10.70
CA GLN A 15 -22.01 -8.17 11.79
C GLN A 15 -20.51 -8.19 12.07
N CYS A 16 -19.85 -7.04 12.00
CA CYS A 16 -18.40 -6.93 12.19
C CYS A 16 -18.02 -6.73 13.66
N LYS A 17 -16.88 -7.31 14.04
CA LYS A 17 -16.16 -7.02 15.29
C LYS A 17 -15.52 -5.64 15.19
N ASP A 18 -15.15 -5.08 16.35
CA ASP A 18 -14.46 -3.80 16.42
C ASP A 18 -13.21 -3.79 15.53
N GLY A 19 -13.06 -2.70 14.77
CA GLY A 19 -11.95 -2.52 13.83
C GLY A 19 -12.15 -3.14 12.45
N ALA A 20 -13.16 -4.00 12.23
CA ALA A 20 -13.46 -4.59 10.92
C ALA A 20 -14.64 -3.88 10.22
N THR A 21 -14.63 -3.86 8.89
CA THR A 21 -15.63 -3.20 8.03
C THR A 21 -15.85 -3.99 6.74
N GLY A 22 -16.80 -3.52 5.92
CA GLY A 22 -17.22 -4.18 4.68
C GLY A 22 -18.39 -5.15 4.87
N SER A 23 -19.00 -5.59 3.77
CA SER A 23 -20.18 -6.49 3.82
C SER A 23 -19.86 -7.84 4.45
N LYS A 24 -18.60 -8.28 4.37
CA LYS A 24 -18.10 -9.56 4.88
C LYS A 24 -17.12 -9.44 6.05
N CYS A 25 -16.86 -8.21 6.52
CA CYS A 25 -15.89 -7.93 7.59
C CYS A 25 -14.46 -8.36 7.27
N ASP A 26 -14.09 -8.28 6.00
CA ASP A 26 -12.78 -8.61 5.43
C ASP A 26 -11.85 -7.40 5.28
N ASP A 27 -12.37 -6.20 5.52
CA ASP A 27 -11.60 -4.95 5.55
C ASP A 27 -11.40 -4.47 6.99
N CYS A 28 -10.35 -3.67 7.23
CA CYS A 28 -10.13 -3.01 8.52
C CYS A 28 -10.37 -1.50 8.42
N PHE A 29 -10.86 -0.91 9.51
CA PHE A 29 -10.89 0.55 9.67
C PHE A 29 -9.47 1.13 9.71
N PRO A 30 -9.29 2.42 9.37
CA PRO A 30 -8.03 3.12 9.57
C PRO A 30 -7.50 2.95 11.00
N GLY A 31 -6.20 2.70 11.13
CA GLY A 31 -5.56 2.43 12.42
C GLY A 31 -5.61 0.97 12.88
N TYR A 32 -6.19 0.07 12.08
CA TYR A 32 -6.12 -1.36 12.27
C TYR A 32 -5.35 -2.02 11.14
N TYR A 33 -4.73 -3.17 11.41
CA TYR A 33 -4.07 -4.00 10.41
C TYR A 33 -4.64 -5.42 10.43
N TRP A 34 -4.60 -6.07 9.26
CA TRP A 34 -5.12 -7.43 9.11
C TRP A 34 -4.10 -8.48 9.54
N LYS A 35 -4.48 -9.33 10.50
CA LYS A 35 -3.73 -10.53 10.93
C LYS A 35 -4.70 -11.59 11.44
N GLN A 36 -5.37 -12.30 10.53
CA GLN A 36 -6.47 -13.23 10.88
C GLN A 36 -7.62 -12.55 11.65
N GLY A 37 -7.89 -11.29 11.31
CA GLY A 37 -8.77 -10.37 12.02
C GLY A 37 -8.15 -8.97 12.08
N CYS A 38 -8.91 -7.96 12.45
CA CYS A 38 -8.42 -6.59 12.59
C CYS A 38 -7.86 -6.37 13.99
N TYR A 39 -6.59 -5.96 14.07
CA TYR A 39 -5.90 -5.62 15.31
C TYR A 39 -5.50 -4.15 15.29
N SER A 40 -5.60 -3.50 16.45
CA SER A 40 -5.18 -2.10 16.60
C SER A 40 -3.70 -1.95 16.28
N ASN A 41 -3.34 -0.96 15.47
CA ASN A 41 -1.98 -0.67 15.05
C ASN A 41 -1.25 0.27 16.03
N VAL A 42 -1.47 0.05 17.32
CA VAL A 42 -0.91 0.81 18.43
C VAL A 42 0.38 0.16 18.91
N CYS A 43 1.43 0.95 19.08
CA CYS A 43 2.79 0.46 19.25
C CYS A 43 3.49 0.84 20.55
N ASP A 44 2.85 1.65 21.37
CA ASP A 44 3.31 2.03 22.69
C ASP A 44 2.11 2.15 23.64
N GLU A 45 2.40 2.37 24.92
CA GLU A 45 1.40 2.62 25.95
C GLU A 45 0.70 3.97 25.77
N GLU A 46 1.26 4.86 24.95
CA GLU A 46 0.69 6.19 24.63
C GLU A 46 -0.40 6.11 23.54
N LEU A 47 -0.76 4.90 23.09
CA LEU A 47 -1.76 4.65 22.06
C LEU A 47 -1.40 5.26 20.69
N LEU A 48 -0.11 5.44 20.39
CA LEU A 48 0.30 6.05 19.12
C LEU A 48 0.27 5.03 17.98
N LEU A 49 -0.33 5.47 16.87
CA LEU A 49 -0.48 4.68 15.66
C LEU A 49 0.76 4.81 14.77
N CYS A 50 1.19 3.69 14.19
CA CYS A 50 2.10 3.75 13.05
C CYS A 50 1.43 4.47 11.88
N GLN A 51 2.10 5.48 11.33
CA GLN A 51 1.65 6.29 10.21
C GLN A 51 2.11 5.71 8.87
N ASN A 52 1.61 6.27 7.77
CA ASN A 52 2.09 5.97 6.40
C ASN A 52 2.13 4.46 6.05
N GLY A 53 1.18 3.69 6.56
CA GLY A 53 1.10 2.24 6.32
C GLY A 53 2.11 1.40 7.11
N GLY A 54 2.76 1.97 8.14
CA GLY A 54 3.60 1.19 9.06
C GLY A 54 2.79 0.14 9.82
N THR A 55 3.43 -1.00 10.14
CA THR A 55 2.81 -2.07 10.93
C THR A 55 3.49 -2.17 12.29
N CYS A 56 2.69 -2.19 13.35
CA CYS A 56 3.22 -2.40 14.68
C CYS A 56 3.63 -3.86 14.89
N SER A 57 4.90 -4.07 15.22
CA SER A 57 5.43 -5.38 15.57
C SER A 57 5.63 -5.49 17.08
N GLN A 58 5.06 -6.56 17.66
CA GLN A 58 5.21 -6.91 19.08
C GLN A 58 4.82 -5.78 20.05
N ASN A 59 3.96 -4.85 19.63
CA ASN A 59 3.53 -3.70 20.45
C ASN A 59 4.71 -2.86 20.97
N GLN A 60 5.81 -2.79 20.19
CA GLN A 60 7.04 -2.11 20.61
C GLN A 60 7.67 -1.26 19.50
N LYS A 61 7.47 -1.64 18.23
CA LYS A 61 8.16 -0.98 17.11
C LYS A 61 7.32 -0.95 15.85
N CYS A 62 7.20 0.24 15.26
CA CYS A 62 6.67 0.37 13.91
C CYS A 62 7.68 -0.15 12.87
N ILE A 63 7.23 -1.08 12.04
CA ILE A 63 7.91 -1.51 10.83
C ILE A 63 7.43 -0.61 9.70
N CYS A 64 8.32 0.27 9.24
CA CYS A 64 7.99 1.26 8.20
C CYS A 64 8.14 0.68 6.79
N PRO A 65 7.26 1.06 5.85
CA PRO A 65 7.48 0.82 4.44
C PRO A 65 8.78 1.49 3.94
N PRO A 66 9.33 1.07 2.79
CA PRO A 66 10.61 1.56 2.28
C PRO A 66 10.70 3.08 2.18
N GLU A 67 9.60 3.75 1.84
CA GLU A 67 9.56 5.21 1.61
C GLU A 67 9.50 6.04 2.89
N PHE A 68 9.33 5.41 4.06
CA PHE A 68 9.11 6.10 5.32
C PHE A 68 10.12 5.70 6.41
N LYS A 69 10.25 6.57 7.42
CA LYS A 69 11.14 6.42 8.59
C LYS A 69 10.59 7.15 9.81
N GLY A 70 11.28 7.02 10.94
CA GLY A 70 10.86 7.59 12.23
C GLY A 70 10.18 6.54 13.12
N VAL A 71 10.01 6.88 14.41
CA VAL A 71 9.43 5.97 15.42
C VAL A 71 8.01 5.51 15.03
N LEU A 72 7.23 6.40 14.42
CA LEU A 72 5.87 6.13 13.95
C LEU A 72 5.78 6.10 12.42
N CYS A 73 6.90 5.98 11.70
CA CYS A 73 6.93 6.08 10.24
C CYS A 73 6.41 7.42 9.69
N GLN A 74 6.45 8.48 10.49
CA GLN A 74 5.85 9.79 10.18
C GLN A 74 6.67 10.62 9.20
N GLN A 75 7.94 10.27 8.97
CA GLN A 75 8.84 11.01 8.08
C GLN A 75 8.98 10.28 6.75
N SER A 76 8.88 11.01 5.64
CA SER A 76 9.31 10.47 4.35
C SER A 76 10.84 10.31 4.35
N ARG A 77 11.36 9.32 3.63
CA ARG A 77 12.82 9.19 3.44
C ARG A 77 13.36 10.23 2.48
N CYS A 78 12.51 10.76 1.62
CA CYS A 78 12.88 11.65 0.52
C CYS A 78 12.72 13.14 0.85
N GLU A 79 12.19 13.50 2.03
CA GLU A 79 12.24 14.89 2.51
C GLU A 79 13.69 15.30 2.78
N GLY A 80 14.24 16.11 1.87
CA GLY A 80 15.58 16.70 1.98
C GLY A 80 16.48 16.42 0.78
N ASP A 81 16.25 15.32 0.05
CA ASP A 81 17.11 14.91 -1.06
C ASP A 81 16.40 14.99 -2.41
N LYS A 82 16.81 15.97 -3.23
CA LYS A 82 16.39 16.13 -4.63
C LYS A 82 16.66 14.89 -5.50
N ALA A 83 17.47 13.94 -5.01
CA ALA A 83 17.87 12.73 -5.70
C ALA A 83 16.80 11.61 -5.71
N CYS A 84 15.85 11.59 -4.76
CA CYS A 84 14.84 10.52 -4.69
C CYS A 84 13.93 10.48 -5.93
N ASN A 85 13.66 11.65 -6.52
CA ASN A 85 12.84 11.76 -7.74
C ASN A 85 13.57 11.26 -9.01
N THR A 86 14.89 11.03 -8.95
CA THR A 86 15.72 10.70 -10.13
C THR A 86 15.70 9.19 -10.45
N ALA A 87 15.42 8.34 -9.46
CA ALA A 87 15.34 6.89 -9.68
C ALA A 87 14.07 6.48 -10.46
N CYS A 88 12.93 7.14 -10.20
CA CYS A 88 11.68 6.89 -10.94
C CYS A 88 11.73 7.43 -12.37
N THR A 89 12.38 8.58 -12.60
CA THR A 89 12.55 9.12 -13.97
C THR A 89 13.55 8.31 -14.77
N ALA A 90 14.61 7.77 -14.16
CA ALA A 90 15.57 6.90 -14.85
C ALA A 90 14.88 5.69 -15.50
N HIS A 91 13.94 5.03 -14.81
CA HIS A 91 13.17 3.92 -15.39
C HIS A 91 12.32 4.36 -16.61
N LEU A 92 11.68 5.53 -16.57
CA LEU A 92 10.95 6.06 -17.72
C LEU A 92 11.88 6.46 -18.88
N HIS A 93 13.07 6.99 -18.58
CA HIS A 93 14.08 7.34 -19.57
C HIS A 93 14.69 6.12 -20.26
N PHE A 94 14.71 4.93 -19.65
CA PHE A 94 15.13 3.68 -20.30
C PHE A 94 14.01 3.00 -21.09
N LEU A 95 12.74 3.14 -20.66
CA LEU A 95 11.60 2.51 -21.33
C LEU A 95 11.12 3.28 -22.58
N ALA A 96 11.19 4.62 -22.56
CA ALA A 96 10.81 5.47 -23.69
C ALA A 96 11.64 5.23 -24.99
N PRO A 97 12.98 5.14 -24.97
CA PRO A 97 13.76 4.87 -26.18
C PRO A 97 13.58 3.43 -26.68
N LEU A 98 13.32 2.47 -25.78
CA LEU A 98 12.98 1.09 -26.16
C LEU A 98 11.65 1.04 -26.92
N LEU A 99 10.60 1.72 -26.42
CA LEU A 99 9.31 1.78 -27.12
C LEU A 99 9.43 2.44 -28.50
N LEU A 100 10.23 3.50 -28.61
CA LEU A 100 10.47 4.21 -29.86
C LEU A 100 11.23 3.34 -30.88
N CYS A 101 12.21 2.54 -30.43
CA CYS A 101 12.96 1.60 -31.29
C CYS A 101 12.09 0.47 -31.87
N VAL A 102 11.01 0.06 -31.19
CA VAL A 102 10.10 -0.97 -31.72
C VAL A 102 9.05 -0.38 -32.65
N LEU A 103 8.52 0.81 -32.35
CA LEU A 103 7.42 1.42 -33.11
C LEU A 103 7.88 2.06 -34.44
N LEU A 104 9.09 2.62 -34.49
CA LEU A 104 9.63 3.27 -35.68
C LEU A 104 9.81 2.33 -36.90
N PRO A 105 10.38 1.11 -36.77
CA PRO A 105 10.50 0.19 -37.90
C PRO A 105 9.13 -0.37 -38.34
N HIS A 106 8.17 -0.52 -37.43
CA HIS A 106 6.80 -0.92 -37.80
C HIS A 106 6.08 0.16 -38.60
N LEU A 107 6.22 1.44 -38.23
CA LEU A 107 5.66 2.55 -39.01
C LEU A 107 6.35 2.74 -40.38
N LEU A 108 7.67 2.50 -40.46
CA LEU A 108 8.37 2.54 -41.75
C LEU A 108 7.95 1.38 -42.66
N ALA A 109 7.71 0.20 -42.10
CA ALA A 109 7.24 -0.96 -42.86
C ALA A 109 5.83 -0.76 -43.44
N THR A 110 4.96 0.01 -42.77
CA THR A 110 3.63 0.32 -43.31
C THR A 110 3.65 1.44 -44.36
N LEU A 111 4.62 2.36 -44.31
CA LEU A 111 4.77 3.42 -45.33
C LEU A 111 5.44 2.95 -46.62
N THR A 112 6.22 1.86 -46.58
CA THR A 112 6.94 1.32 -47.75
C THR A 112 6.15 0.28 -48.52
N ALA A 113 4.96 -0.09 -48.03
CA ALA A 113 4.08 -1.09 -48.64
C ALA A 113 3.00 -0.49 -49.57
N HIS A 114 3.17 0.75 -50.05
CA HIS A 114 2.23 1.41 -50.96
C HIS A 114 2.90 1.94 -52.23
#